data_AF-A0A353WH43-F1
#
_entry.id   AF-A0A353WH43-F1
#
_cell.length_a   1.000
_cell.length_b   1.000
_cell.length_c   1.000
_cell.angle_alpha   90.00
_cell.angle_beta   90.00
_cell.angle_gamma   90.00
#
_symmetry.space_group_name_H-M   'P 1'
#
loop_
_entity.id
_entity.type
_entity.pdbx_description
1 polymer ?
#
loop_
_entity_poly.entity_id
_entity_poly.type
_entity_poly.pdbx_seq_one_letter_code
_entity_poly.pdbx_strand_id
1 'polypeptide(L)'
;VFQPHRYSRLSSLWDDFLKSFNAADIVYVCDVYSAGEDPIENISSEKFTQEISHKNAHYLPGSVEEIADFIYPKIQPDDMILTIGAGDITRLGNVIIEKIESNRTIKA
;
A
#
# COMPACT_ATOMS: atom_id res chain seq x y z
N VAL A 1 -3.97 -1.25 1.73
CA VAL A 1 -2.76 -0.67 1.12
C VAL A 1 -1.73 -0.45 2.20
N PHE A 2 -0.58 -1.11 2.11
CA PHE A 2 0.45 -1.11 3.13
C PHE A 2 1.73 -0.49 2.58
N GLN A 3 2.25 0.52 3.27
CA GLN A 3 3.57 1.07 3.02
C GLN A 3 4.48 0.69 4.19
N PRO A 4 5.46 -0.20 3.98
CA PRO A 4 6.47 -0.48 4.99
C PRO A 4 7.22 0.79 5.36
N HIS A 5 7.50 1.00 6.64
CA HIS A 5 8.25 2.15 7.11
C HIS A 5 9.59 1.71 7.71
N ARG A 6 10.69 2.19 7.10
CA ARG A 6 12.10 1.84 7.33
C ARG A 6 12.48 0.44 6.88
N TYR A 7 13.65 0.31 6.25
CA TYR A 7 14.22 -0.97 5.84
C TYR A 7 14.58 -1.80 7.07
N SER A 8 15.16 -1.18 8.09
CA SER A 8 15.55 -1.85 9.34
C SER A 8 14.37 -2.51 10.05
N ARG A 9 13.21 -1.83 10.08
CA ARG A 9 11.98 -2.35 10.70
C ARG A 9 11.36 -3.47 9.88
N LEU A 10 11.27 -3.29 8.56
CA LEU A 10 10.74 -4.32 7.67
C LEU A 10 11.58 -5.60 7.80
N SER A 11 12.91 -5.48 7.84
CA SER A 11 13.84 -6.59 8.08
C SER A 11 13.63 -7.25 9.45
N SER A 12 13.57 -6.46 10.53
CA SER A 12 13.48 -6.98 11.90
C SER A 12 12.18 -7.72 12.20
N LEU A 13 11.09 -7.37 11.49
CA LEU A 13 9.75 -7.91 11.69
C LEU A 13 9.27 -8.68 10.46
N TRP A 14 10.19 -9.13 9.60
CA TRP A 14 9.87 -9.70 8.29
C TRP A 14 8.83 -10.82 8.41
N ASP A 15 9.13 -11.86 9.20
CA ASP A 15 8.28 -13.03 9.37
C ASP A 15 6.92 -12.74 10.02
N ASP A 16 6.85 -11.71 10.86
CA ASP A 16 5.60 -11.29 11.51
C ASP A 16 4.71 -10.53 10.52
N PHE A 17 5.31 -9.62 9.74
CA PHE A 17 4.58 -8.91 8.68
C PHE A 17 4.06 -9.85 7.60
N LEU A 18 4.83 -10.87 7.20
CA LEU A 18 4.39 -11.86 6.19
C LEU A 18 3.07 -12.56 6.55
N LYS A 19 2.72 -12.62 7.84
CA LYS A 19 1.52 -13.29 8.35
C LYS A 19 0.39 -12.32 8.74
N SER A 20 0.63 -11.02 8.68
CA SER A 20 -0.27 -10.01 9.25
C SER A 20 -1.49 -9.69 8.40
N PHE A 21 -1.54 -10.14 7.14
CA PHE A 21 -2.52 -9.66 6.16
C PHE A 21 -3.66 -10.64 5.83
N ASN A 22 -3.78 -11.74 6.57
CA ASN A 22 -4.75 -12.82 6.28
C ASN A 22 -6.23 -12.39 6.28
N ALA A 23 -6.57 -11.27 6.90
CA ALA A 23 -7.95 -10.78 6.99
C ALA A 23 -8.36 -9.87 5.82
N ALA A 24 -7.43 -9.48 4.94
CA ALA A 24 -7.73 -8.64 3.79
C ALA A 24 -8.11 -9.51 2.59
N ASP A 25 -8.99 -9.03 1.71
CA ASP A 25 -9.27 -9.71 0.43
C ASP A 25 -8.17 -9.40 -0.62
N ILE A 26 -7.60 -8.20 -0.55
CA ILE A 26 -6.56 -7.70 -1.46
C ILE A 26 -5.52 -6.92 -0.64
N VAL A 27 -4.24 -7.17 -0.91
CA VAL A 27 -3.13 -6.44 -0.30
C VAL A 27 -2.30 -5.77 -1.38
N TYR A 28 -2.22 -4.44 -1.36
CA TYR A 28 -1.24 -3.70 -2.15
C TYR A 28 -0.10 -3.27 -1.24
N VAL A 29 1.13 -3.68 -1.57
CA VAL A 29 2.35 -3.30 -0.84
C VAL A 29 3.08 -2.25 -1.66
N CYS A 30 3.29 -1.08 -1.08
CA CYS A 30 3.96 0.05 -1.72
C CYS A 30 5.46 0.06 -1.43
N ASP A 31 6.20 0.96 -2.09
CA ASP A 31 7.63 1.18 -1.81
C ASP A 31 7.90 1.38 -0.31
N VAL A 32 9.06 0.90 0.15
CA VAL A 32 9.49 1.12 1.54
C VAL A 32 9.71 2.62 1.72
N TYR A 33 8.99 3.22 2.66
CA TYR A 33 9.29 4.58 3.10
C TYR A 33 10.57 4.55 3.93
N SER A 34 11.69 4.97 3.35
CA SER A 34 13.03 4.81 3.95
C SER A 34 13.20 5.53 5.29
N ALA A 35 12.51 6.66 5.48
CA ALA A 35 12.69 7.56 6.62
C ALA A 35 14.17 7.93 6.89
N GLY A 36 14.95 8.09 5.81
CA GLY A 36 16.37 8.47 5.87
C GLY A 36 17.35 7.30 5.97
N GLU A 37 16.88 6.05 5.93
CA GLU A 37 17.76 4.87 5.87
C GLU A 37 18.23 4.60 4.44
N ASP A 38 19.48 4.15 4.32
CA ASP A 38 19.96 3.55 3.08
C ASP A 38 19.24 2.21 2.83
N PRO A 39 18.99 1.83 1.56
CA PRO A 39 18.46 0.52 1.23
C PRO A 39 19.32 -0.60 1.82
N ILE A 40 18.67 -1.62 2.39
CA ILE A 40 19.33 -2.81 2.91
C ILE A 40 19.25 -3.91 1.85
N GLU A 41 20.36 -4.57 1.57
CA GLU A 41 20.43 -5.67 0.61
C GLU A 41 19.39 -6.74 0.96
N ASN A 42 18.67 -7.23 -0.05
CA ASN A 42 17.62 -8.25 0.08
C ASN A 42 16.41 -7.85 0.95
N ILE A 43 16.24 -6.57 1.28
CA ILE A 43 15.07 -6.03 1.99
C ILE A 43 14.36 -5.02 1.08
N SER A 44 13.29 -5.47 0.42
CA SER A 44 12.46 -4.63 -0.44
C SER A 44 10.99 -5.03 -0.34
N SER A 45 10.10 -4.09 -0.63
CA SER A 45 8.66 -4.35 -0.74
C SER A 45 8.33 -5.37 -1.83
N GLU A 46 9.08 -5.35 -2.94
CA GLU A 46 8.92 -6.33 -4.03
C GLU A 46 9.15 -7.76 -3.52
N LYS A 47 10.31 -7.99 -2.88
CA LYS A 47 10.63 -9.30 -2.32
C LYS A 47 9.67 -9.69 -1.20
N PHE A 48 9.34 -8.75 -0.31
CA PHE A 48 8.35 -8.98 0.74
C PHE A 48 7.01 -9.46 0.16
N THR A 49 6.59 -8.88 -0.95
CA THR A 49 5.33 -9.24 -1.61
C THR A 49 5.41 -10.59 -2.32
N GLN A 50 6.59 -11.05 -2.73
CA GLN A 50 6.77 -12.39 -3.28
C GLN A 50 6.70 -13.48 -2.19
N GLU A 51 7.11 -13.14 -0.97
CA GLU A 51 7.18 -14.08 0.15
C GLU A 51 5.92 -14.10 1.02
N ILE A 52 5.05 -13.09 0.90
CA ILE A 52 3.80 -13.02 1.67
C ILE A 52 2.92 -14.22 1.32
N SER A 53 2.37 -14.89 2.33
CA SER A 53 1.50 -16.07 2.14
C SER A 53 0.11 -15.73 1.60
N HIS A 54 -0.13 -14.47 1.21
CA HIS A 54 -1.42 -13.95 0.81
C HIS A 54 -1.58 -14.01 -0.71
N LYS A 55 -2.53 -14.82 -1.20
CA LYS A 55 -2.71 -15.11 -2.64
C LYS A 55 -2.98 -13.89 -3.51
N ASN A 56 -3.57 -12.85 -2.93
CA ASN A 56 -3.96 -11.64 -3.66
C ASN A 56 -3.17 -10.43 -3.16
N ALA A 57 -1.86 -10.62 -2.97
CA ALA A 57 -0.93 -9.55 -2.65
C ALA A 57 -0.20 -9.09 -3.93
N HIS A 58 -0.09 -7.78 -4.11
CA HIS A 58 0.52 -7.15 -5.28
C HIS A 58 1.49 -6.08 -4.86
N TYR A 59 2.67 -6.11 -5.46
CA TYR A 59 3.62 -5.01 -5.31
C TYR A 59 3.17 -3.86 -6.21
N LEU A 60 3.01 -2.67 -5.63
CA LEU A 60 2.54 -1.47 -6.31
C LEU A 60 3.45 -0.29 -5.96
N PRO A 61 4.57 -0.12 -6.69
CA PRO A 61 5.49 0.99 -6.49
C PRO A 61 4.91 2.29 -7.04
N GLY A 62 5.54 3.41 -6.66
CA GLY A 62 5.24 4.73 -7.16
C GLY A 62 4.73 5.70 -6.11
N SER A 63 4.42 6.91 -6.57
CA SER A 63 3.84 7.98 -5.76
C SER A 63 2.43 7.64 -5.28
N VAL A 64 1.99 8.35 -4.24
CA VAL A 64 0.62 8.24 -3.71
C VAL A 64 -0.42 8.51 -4.81
N GLU A 65 -0.14 9.46 -5.69
CA GLU A 65 -1.01 9.83 -6.80
C GLU A 65 -1.14 8.69 -7.83
N GLU A 66 -0.03 8.05 -8.23
CA GLU A 66 -0.02 6.90 -9.13
C GLU A 66 -0.74 5.68 -8.51
N ILE A 67 -0.51 5.43 -7.22
CA ILE A 67 -1.20 4.39 -6.45
C ILE A 67 -2.71 4.66 -6.43
N ALA A 68 -3.12 5.91 -6.19
CA ALA A 68 -4.52 6.30 -6.18
C ALA A 68 -5.16 6.11 -7.56
N ASP A 69 -4.48 6.51 -8.64
CA ASP A 69 -4.95 6.31 -10.02
C ASP A 69 -5.11 4.83 -10.38
N PHE A 70 -4.24 3.98 -9.86
CA PHE A 70 -4.37 2.53 -10.03
C PHE A 70 -5.55 1.95 -9.25
N ILE A 71 -5.73 2.33 -7.99
CA ILE A 71 -6.74 1.74 -7.09
C ILE A 71 -8.13 2.26 -7.39
N TYR A 72 -8.28 3.58 -7.59
CA TYR A 72 -9.56 4.27 -7.78
C TYR A 72 -10.54 3.57 -8.74
N PRO A 73 -10.17 3.19 -9.98
CA PRO A 73 -11.11 2.57 -10.92
C PRO A 73 -11.54 1.15 -10.52
N LYS A 74 -10.90 0.52 -9.53
CA LYS A 74 -11.22 -0.83 -9.06
C LYS A 74 -12.23 -0.85 -7.91
N ILE A 75 -12.38 0.29 -7.22
CA ILE A 75 -13.22 0.43 -6.02
C ILE A 75 -14.69 0.17 -6.38
N GLN A 76 -15.33 -0.70 -5.62
CA GLN A 76 -16.76 -0.97 -5.70
C GLN A 76 -17.52 -0.34 -4.52
N PRO A 77 -18.85 -0.15 -4.63
CA PRO A 77 -19.69 0.10 -3.47
C PRO A 77 -19.43 -0.94 -2.37
N ASP A 78 -19.47 -0.48 -1.12
CA ASP A 78 -19.26 -1.29 0.09
C ASP A 78 -17.82 -1.82 0.32
N ASP A 79 -16.85 -1.46 -0.53
CA ASP A 79 -15.43 -1.72 -0.26
C ASP A 79 -14.92 -0.90 0.94
N MET A 80 -14.14 -1.54 1.81
CA MET A 80 -13.37 -0.88 2.85
C MET A 80 -11.89 -0.80 2.48
N ILE A 81 -11.37 0.41 2.29
CA ILE A 81 -9.96 0.64 1.97
C ILE A 81 -9.23 1.09 3.23
N LEU A 82 -8.28 0.27 3.68
CA LEU A 82 -7.37 0.62 4.77
C LEU A 82 -6.02 1.07 4.21
N THR A 83 -5.58 2.27 4.57
CA THR A 83 -4.23 2.78 4.29
C THR A 83 -3.39 2.66 5.55
N ILE A 84 -2.29 1.90 5.48
CA ILE A 84 -1.48 1.53 6.65
C ILE A 84 -0.03 1.90 6.38
N GLY A 85 0.52 2.74 7.25
CA GLY A 85 1.91 3.18 7.20
C GLY A 85 2.07 4.53 7.89
N ALA A 86 3.31 5.00 7.99
CA ALA A 86 3.65 6.27 8.65
C ALA A 86 4.33 7.28 7.71
N GLY A 87 4.50 6.92 6.43
CA GLY A 87 5.04 7.82 5.40
C GLY A 87 3.94 8.62 4.71
N ASP A 88 4.19 8.93 3.44
CA ASP A 88 3.25 9.66 2.59
C ASP A 88 1.96 8.88 2.29
N ILE A 89 1.92 7.56 2.48
CA ILE A 89 0.70 6.73 2.30
C ILE A 89 -0.48 7.22 3.14
N THR A 90 -0.22 7.97 4.22
CA THR A 90 -1.25 8.62 5.05
C THR A 90 -2.14 9.57 4.24
N ARG A 91 -1.62 10.12 3.13
CA ARG A 91 -2.36 10.99 2.20
C ARG A 91 -3.28 10.22 1.25
N LEU A 92 -3.05 8.93 1.03
CA LEU A 92 -3.74 8.15 -0.02
C LEU A 92 -5.25 8.15 0.16
N GLY A 93 -5.75 8.03 1.39
CA GLY A 93 -7.20 8.05 1.66
C GLY A 93 -7.86 9.33 1.16
N ASN A 94 -7.26 10.49 1.44
CA ASN A 94 -7.77 11.79 1.00
C ASN A 94 -7.74 11.91 -0.53
N VAL A 95 -6.63 11.49 -1.17
CA VAL A 95 -6.50 11.52 -2.64
C VAL A 95 -7.57 10.65 -3.31
N ILE A 96 -7.90 9.49 -2.75
CA ILE A 96 -8.98 8.63 -3.25
C ILE A 96 -10.35 9.31 -3.09
N ILE A 97 -10.61 9.93 -1.93
CA ILE A 97 -11.87 10.65 -1.67
C ILE A 97 -12.06 11.79 -2.68
N GLU A 98 -11.03 12.60 -2.90
CA GLU A 98 -11.05 13.71 -3.87
C GLU A 98 -11.38 13.22 -5.30
N LYS A 99 -10.83 12.07 -5.71
CA LYS A 99 -11.15 11.43 -7.01
C LYS A 99 -12.61 10.98 -7.10
N ILE A 100 -13.14 10.40 -6.02
CA ILE A 100 -14.56 9.99 -5.95
C ILE A 100 -15.49 11.19 -6.08
N GLU A 101 -15.23 12.27 -5.34
CA GLU A 101 -16.04 13.50 -5.35
C GLU A 101 -15.98 14.23 -6.70
N SER A 102 -14.79 14.30 -7.30
CA SER A 102 -14.59 14.92 -8.61
C SER A 102 -15.37 14.20 -9.72
N ASN A 103 -15.40 12.86 -9.71
CA ASN A 103 -16.15 12.09 -10.70
C ASN A 103 -17.67 12.22 -10.52
N ARG A 104 -18.15 12.31 -9.27
CA ARG A 104 -19.58 12.56 -8.99
C ARG A 104 -20.03 13.91 -9.54
N THR A 105 -19.21 14.94 -9.42
CA THR A 105 -19.50 16.29 -9.94
C THR A 105 -19.60 16.33 -11.46
N ILE A 106 -18.83 15.49 -12.18
CA ILE A 106 -18.85 15.42 -13.64
C ILE A 106 -20.08 14.64 -14.17
N LYS A 107 -20.67 13.77 -13.35
CA LYS A 107 -21.81 12.91 -13.74
C LYS A 107 -23.18 13.47 -13.34
N ALA A 108 -23.25 14.59 -12.61
CA ALA A 108 -24.47 15.29 -12.24
C ALA A 108 -24.78 16.42 -13.25
#